data_AF-A0A8E5X9N2-F1
#
_entry.id   AF-A0A8E5X9N2-F1
#
_cell.length_a   1.000
_cell.length_b   1.000
_cell.length_c   1.000
_cell.angle_alpha   90.00
_cell.angle_beta   90.00
_cell.angle_gamma   90.00
#
_symmetry.space_group_name_H-M   'P 1'
#
loop_
_entity.id
_entity.type
_entity.pdbx_description
1 polymer ?
#
loop_
_entity_poly.entity_id
_entity_poly.type
_entity_poly.pdbx_seq_one_letter_code
_entity_poly.pdbx_strand_id
1 'polypeptide(L)'
;MTFVPLNPIPLKDRTSMIFLQYGQIDVLDGAFVLIDKTGIRTHIPVGSVACIMLEPGTRVSHAAVHLASTVGTLLVWVGEAGVRVYSSGQPGGARADKLLYQAKLALDDDLRLKVVRKMYELRFREPPPARRSVEQLRGIEGSRVRATYALLAKQYGVKWHGRNYDPKDWEKGDVVNRCISAATSCLYGISEAAILAAGYAPAIGFIHSGKPLSFVYDIADIIKFESVVPKAFEIAARHPAEPDKEVRLACRDIFRSSKLTGKLIPLIEEVLAAGEIEPPQPAPDMLPPAIPEPESLGDSGHRGHG
;
A
#
# COMPACT_ATOMS: atom_id res chain seq x y z
N MET A 1 -14.31 34.04 -11.82
CA MET A 1 -14.42 33.26 -10.57
C MET A 1 -13.04 33.24 -9.92
N THR A 2 -12.97 33.54 -8.64
CA THR A 2 -11.76 33.34 -7.82
C THR A 2 -11.51 31.84 -7.68
N PHE A 3 -10.38 31.37 -8.21
CA PHE A 3 -9.92 30.00 -8.04
C PHE A 3 -9.34 29.83 -6.63
N VAL A 4 -9.77 28.78 -5.93
CA VAL A 4 -9.19 28.38 -4.63
C VAL A 4 -8.31 27.16 -4.89
N PRO A 5 -7.02 27.20 -4.53
CA PRO A 5 -6.12 26.07 -4.76
C PRO A 5 -6.58 24.85 -3.93
N LEU A 6 -6.50 23.67 -4.54
CA LEU A 6 -6.81 22.40 -3.90
C LEU A 6 -5.53 21.79 -3.36
N ASN A 7 -5.48 21.58 -2.04
CA ASN A 7 -4.35 20.93 -1.37
C ASN A 7 -4.73 19.53 -0.86
N PRO A 8 -3.79 18.56 -0.91
CA PRO A 8 -3.97 17.27 -0.25
C PRO A 8 -4.19 17.43 1.26
N ILE A 9 -5.11 16.66 1.83
CA ILE A 9 -5.22 16.51 3.30
C ILE A 9 -4.36 15.34 3.80
N PRO A 10 -3.98 15.28 5.09
CA PRO A 10 -3.17 14.19 5.64
C PRO A 10 -3.81 12.81 5.44
N LEU A 11 -2.99 11.79 5.16
CA LEU A 11 -3.42 10.40 4.92
C LEU A 11 -4.21 9.83 6.11
N LYS A 12 -3.85 10.22 7.32
CA LYS A 12 -4.52 9.80 8.57
C LYS A 12 -5.99 10.23 8.66
N ASP A 13 -6.36 11.31 7.96
CA ASP A 13 -7.71 11.89 7.99
C ASP A 13 -8.58 11.39 6.81
N ARG A 14 -8.04 10.48 5.99
CA ARG A 14 -8.70 9.93 4.82
C ARG A 14 -9.31 8.55 5.09
N THR A 15 -10.38 8.24 4.36
CA THR A 15 -10.86 6.87 4.18
C THR A 15 -9.80 6.07 3.45
N SER A 16 -9.55 4.83 3.90
CA SER A 16 -8.44 4.02 3.40
C SER A 16 -8.53 3.73 1.90
N MET A 17 -9.66 3.23 1.43
CA MET A 17 -9.82 2.91 0.01
C MET A 17 -11.27 2.76 -0.42
N ILE A 18 -11.50 2.87 -1.73
CA ILE A 18 -12.73 2.49 -2.40
C ILE A 18 -12.41 1.66 -3.65
N PHE A 19 -13.30 0.75 -4.02
CA PHE A 19 -13.23 -0.02 -5.26
C PHE A 19 -14.27 0.48 -6.25
N LEU A 20 -13.86 0.71 -7.49
CA LEU A 20 -14.73 1.15 -8.58
C LEU A 20 -14.61 0.15 -9.73
N GLN A 21 -15.74 -0.28 -10.26
CA GLN A 21 -15.83 -1.23 -11.38
C GLN A 21 -16.88 -0.78 -12.39
N TYR A 22 -16.75 -1.24 -13.64
CA TYR A 22 -17.76 -1.12 -14.69
C TYR A 22 -18.39 0.28 -14.87
N GLY A 23 -17.57 1.27 -15.21
CA GLY A 23 -18.07 2.62 -15.51
C GLY A 23 -16.99 3.57 -16.02
N GLN A 24 -17.44 4.74 -16.48
CA GLN A 24 -16.55 5.86 -16.82
C GLN A 24 -16.38 6.77 -15.61
N ILE A 25 -15.14 7.03 -15.27
CA ILE A 25 -14.74 7.96 -14.24
C ILE A 25 -14.41 9.29 -14.91
N ASP A 26 -15.06 10.36 -14.46
CA ASP A 26 -14.91 11.69 -15.02
C ASP A 26 -14.96 12.79 -13.95
N VAL A 27 -14.80 14.04 -14.37
CA VAL A 27 -14.99 15.22 -13.54
C VAL A 27 -16.19 16.01 -14.05
N LEU A 28 -17.15 16.26 -13.17
CA LEU A 28 -18.30 17.11 -13.45
C LEU A 28 -18.42 18.17 -12.35
N ASP A 29 -18.46 19.44 -12.73
CA ASP A 29 -18.50 20.58 -11.81
C ASP A 29 -17.39 20.54 -10.73
N GLY A 30 -16.21 20.07 -11.13
CA GLY A 30 -15.05 19.91 -10.23
C GLY A 30 -15.11 18.69 -9.30
N ALA A 31 -16.14 17.85 -9.39
CA ALA A 31 -16.31 16.66 -8.58
C ALA A 31 -15.98 15.37 -9.35
N PHE A 32 -15.37 14.41 -8.66
CA PHE A 32 -15.06 13.09 -9.21
C PHE A 32 -16.32 12.22 -9.24
N VAL A 33 -16.65 11.68 -10.41
CA VAL A 33 -17.89 10.90 -10.61
C VAL A 33 -17.63 9.60 -11.34
N LEU A 34 -18.35 8.54 -10.95
CA LEU A 34 -18.46 7.29 -11.71
C LEU A 34 -19.81 7.26 -12.43
N ILE A 35 -19.79 7.02 -13.73
CA ILE A 35 -20.97 6.91 -14.59
C ILE A 35 -21.06 5.46 -15.09
N ASP A 36 -22.11 4.75 -14.70
CA ASP A 36 -22.33 3.37 -15.12
C ASP A 36 -23.01 3.27 -16.50
N LYS A 37 -23.24 2.04 -16.97
CA LYS A 37 -23.91 1.78 -18.26
C LYS A 37 -25.35 2.31 -18.37
N THR A 38 -26.01 2.56 -17.23
CA THR A 38 -27.37 3.11 -17.17
C THR A 38 -27.38 4.64 -17.13
N GLY A 39 -26.19 5.26 -17.05
CA GLY A 39 -26.03 6.70 -16.90
C GLY A 39 -26.19 7.18 -15.46
N ILE A 40 -26.36 6.27 -14.48
CA ILE A 40 -26.41 6.63 -13.06
C ILE A 40 -25.04 7.16 -12.65
N ARG A 41 -25.07 8.31 -11.98
CA ARG A 41 -23.89 9.04 -11.52
C ARG A 41 -23.70 8.80 -10.04
N THR A 42 -22.54 8.28 -9.66
CA THR A 42 -22.13 8.13 -8.27
C THR A 42 -21.01 9.11 -7.98
N HIS A 43 -21.25 10.08 -7.09
CA HIS A 43 -20.25 11.04 -6.65
C HIS A 43 -19.27 10.38 -5.67
N ILE A 44 -17.98 10.65 -5.87
CA ILE A 44 -16.90 10.13 -5.04
C ILE A 44 -16.14 11.32 -4.46
N PRO A 45 -16.05 11.45 -3.12
CA PRO A 45 -15.30 12.52 -2.49
C PRO A 45 -13.79 12.22 -2.57
N VAL A 46 -13.20 12.37 -3.76
CA VAL A 46 -11.84 11.90 -4.10
C VAL A 46 -10.79 12.35 -3.09
N GLY A 47 -10.77 13.62 -2.68
CA GLY A 47 -9.80 14.15 -1.71
C GLY A 47 -9.90 13.57 -0.30
N SER A 48 -11.00 12.89 0.03
CA SER A 48 -11.19 12.21 1.32
C SER A 48 -10.76 10.75 1.29
N VAL A 49 -10.29 10.23 0.14
CA VAL A 49 -9.89 8.84 -0.04
C VAL A 49 -8.37 8.77 -0.26
N ALA A 50 -7.71 7.83 0.41
CA ALA A 50 -6.27 7.63 0.23
C ALA A 50 -5.97 6.91 -1.09
N CYS A 51 -6.73 5.86 -1.41
CA CYS A 51 -6.52 5.01 -2.57
C CYS A 51 -7.84 4.62 -3.27
N ILE A 52 -7.92 4.80 -4.58
CA ILE A 52 -9.00 4.30 -5.42
C ILE A 52 -8.48 3.09 -6.21
N MET A 53 -9.10 1.95 -5.97
CA MET A 53 -8.82 0.69 -6.65
C MET A 53 -9.73 0.59 -7.89
N LEU A 54 -9.12 0.68 -9.07
CA LEU A 54 -9.79 0.69 -10.37
C LEU A 54 -9.81 -0.73 -10.95
N GLU A 55 -10.97 -1.37 -10.91
CA GLU A 55 -11.16 -2.75 -11.39
C GLU A 55 -11.45 -2.80 -12.90
N PRO A 56 -11.48 -4.01 -13.50
CA PRO A 56 -11.79 -4.18 -14.91
C PRO A 56 -13.11 -3.52 -15.33
N GLY A 57 -13.09 -2.97 -16.55
CA GLY A 57 -14.20 -2.21 -17.13
C GLY A 57 -14.35 -0.78 -16.60
N THR A 58 -13.39 -0.28 -15.83
CA THR A 58 -13.26 1.17 -15.58
C THR A 58 -12.57 1.87 -16.75
N ARG A 59 -13.02 3.10 -17.06
CA ARG A 59 -12.38 4.03 -18.00
C ARG A 59 -12.18 5.35 -17.27
N VAL A 60 -10.99 5.93 -17.28
CA VAL A 60 -10.69 7.15 -16.50
C VAL A 60 -10.38 8.29 -17.46
N SER A 61 -11.08 9.42 -17.30
CA SER A 61 -10.78 10.63 -18.07
C SER A 61 -9.50 11.31 -17.58
N HIS A 62 -8.86 12.09 -18.45
CA HIS A 62 -7.69 12.88 -18.07
C HIS A 62 -8.00 13.84 -16.91
N ALA A 63 -9.18 14.48 -16.93
CA ALA A 63 -9.60 15.39 -15.87
C ALA A 63 -9.69 14.68 -14.51
N ALA A 64 -10.16 13.44 -14.47
CA ALA A 64 -10.21 12.65 -13.24
C ALA A 64 -8.81 12.31 -12.72
N VAL A 65 -7.87 11.94 -13.59
CA VAL A 65 -6.46 11.71 -13.21
C VAL A 65 -5.81 12.99 -12.67
N HIS A 66 -6.05 14.11 -13.33
CA HIS A 66 -5.56 15.42 -12.88
C HIS A 66 -6.12 15.79 -11.51
N LEU A 67 -7.44 15.65 -11.31
CA LEU A 67 -8.07 15.96 -10.03
C LEU A 67 -7.56 15.05 -8.90
N ALA A 68 -7.50 13.73 -9.13
CA ALA A 68 -6.96 12.77 -8.16
C ALA A 68 -5.51 13.11 -7.78
N SER A 69 -4.68 13.49 -8.75
CA SER A 69 -3.29 13.89 -8.49
C SER A 69 -3.22 15.18 -7.68
N THR A 70 -4.05 16.18 -8.02
CA THR A 70 -4.11 17.47 -7.32
C THR A 70 -4.46 17.31 -5.84
N VAL A 71 -5.40 16.42 -5.52
CA VAL A 71 -5.78 16.14 -4.12
C VAL A 71 -4.92 15.05 -3.46
N GLY A 72 -3.87 14.55 -4.12
CA GLY A 72 -2.98 13.54 -3.56
C GLY A 72 -3.63 12.16 -3.37
N THR A 73 -4.62 11.77 -4.18
CA THR A 73 -5.32 10.47 -4.09
C THR A 73 -4.70 9.45 -5.04
N LEU A 74 -4.31 8.28 -4.53
CA LEU A 74 -3.71 7.23 -5.33
C LEU A 74 -4.74 6.55 -6.22
N LEU A 75 -4.47 6.46 -7.52
CA LEU A 75 -5.21 5.60 -8.44
C LEU A 75 -4.40 4.33 -8.66
N VAL A 76 -4.97 3.17 -8.36
CA VAL A 76 -4.34 1.87 -8.57
C VAL A 76 -5.21 1.05 -9.50
N TRP A 77 -4.66 0.68 -10.66
CA TRP A 77 -5.33 -0.23 -11.59
C TRP A 77 -5.07 -1.65 -11.15
N VAL A 78 -6.15 -2.38 -10.89
CA VAL A 78 -6.09 -3.74 -10.39
C VAL A 78 -6.93 -4.69 -11.24
N GLY A 79 -6.61 -5.98 -11.14
CA GLY A 79 -7.48 -7.05 -11.63
C GLY A 79 -8.75 -7.15 -10.79
N GLU A 80 -9.69 -7.97 -11.26
CA GLU A 80 -10.83 -8.40 -10.44
C GLU A 80 -10.29 -8.89 -9.11
N ALA A 81 -10.85 -8.45 -7.99
CA ALA A 81 -10.31 -8.90 -6.71
C ALA A 81 -9.44 -7.88 -5.97
N GLY A 82 -8.82 -6.98 -6.74
CA GLY A 82 -7.51 -6.45 -6.37
C GLY A 82 -6.35 -7.42 -6.61
N VAL A 83 -6.57 -8.67 -7.02
CA VAL A 83 -5.59 -9.78 -6.90
C VAL A 83 -4.31 -9.58 -7.70
N ARG A 84 -4.35 -8.67 -8.67
CA ARG A 84 -3.22 -8.21 -9.45
C ARG A 84 -3.20 -6.70 -9.40
N VAL A 85 -2.02 -6.12 -9.20
CA VAL A 85 -1.78 -4.69 -9.44
C VAL A 85 -1.16 -4.58 -10.83
N TYR A 86 -1.76 -3.77 -11.69
CA TYR A 86 -1.26 -3.51 -13.05
C TYR A 86 -0.43 -2.24 -13.12
N SER A 87 -0.93 -1.17 -12.50
CA SER A 87 -0.30 0.14 -12.52
C SER A 87 -0.80 0.98 -11.35
N SER A 88 -0.06 2.03 -11.02
CA SER A 88 -0.31 2.91 -9.90
C SER A 88 0.11 4.34 -10.26
N GLY A 89 -0.70 5.33 -9.89
CA GLY A 89 -0.35 6.74 -10.03
C GLY A 89 0.71 7.17 -9.02
N GLN A 90 1.27 8.37 -9.19
CA GLN A 90 2.23 8.96 -8.22
C GLN A 90 1.74 10.34 -7.76
N PRO A 91 0.58 10.41 -7.08
CA PRO A 91 -0.07 11.68 -6.77
C PRO A 91 0.69 12.48 -5.70
N GLY A 92 1.47 11.80 -4.85
CA GLY A 92 2.30 12.45 -3.82
C GLY A 92 3.64 12.95 -4.35
N GLY A 93 4.13 12.41 -5.48
CA GLY A 93 5.45 12.72 -6.00
C GLY A 93 6.60 12.26 -5.11
N ALA A 94 7.65 11.69 -5.69
CA ALA A 94 8.84 11.38 -4.92
C ALA A 94 9.59 12.67 -4.57
N ARG A 95 10.05 12.79 -3.30
CA ARG A 95 10.98 13.85 -2.90
C ARG A 95 12.41 13.33 -3.01
N ALA A 96 13.30 14.12 -3.62
CA ALA A 96 14.66 13.68 -3.90
C ALA A 96 15.45 13.31 -2.64
N ASP A 97 15.30 14.07 -1.55
CA ASP A 97 15.91 13.78 -0.25
C ASP A 97 15.44 12.44 0.33
N LYS A 98 14.14 12.16 0.30
CA LYS A 98 13.54 10.89 0.74
C LYS A 98 14.01 9.71 -0.12
N LEU A 99 14.06 9.88 -1.44
CA LEU A 99 14.56 8.85 -2.36
C LEU A 99 16.04 8.55 -2.15
N LEU A 100 16.88 9.58 -2.05
CA LEU A 100 18.31 9.41 -1.86
C LEU A 100 18.62 8.79 -0.50
N TYR A 101 17.87 9.16 0.54
CA TYR A 101 17.96 8.51 1.85
C TYR A 101 17.63 7.03 1.78
N GLN A 102 16.48 6.66 1.21
CA GLN A 102 16.08 5.26 1.04
C GLN A 102 17.08 4.48 0.17
N ALA A 103 17.57 5.07 -0.92
CA ALA A 103 18.57 4.46 -1.78
C ALA A 103 19.90 4.23 -1.04
N LYS A 104 20.37 5.20 -0.25
CA LYS A 104 21.58 5.06 0.56
C LYS A 104 21.45 3.93 1.57
N LEU A 105 20.30 3.82 2.24
CA LEU A 105 20.02 2.71 3.16
C LEU A 105 20.00 1.35 2.46
N ALA A 106 19.51 1.27 1.23
CA ALA A 106 19.38 0.03 0.50
C ALA A 106 20.68 -0.43 -0.20
N LEU A 107 21.55 0.51 -0.59
CA LEU A 107 22.79 0.25 -1.32
C LEU A 107 23.99 -0.09 -0.40
N ASP A 108 23.93 0.29 0.87
CA ASP A 108 24.94 -0.04 1.88
C ASP A 108 24.52 -1.29 2.65
N ASP A 109 25.35 -2.34 2.62
CA ASP A 109 25.00 -3.64 3.18
C ASP A 109 24.80 -3.61 4.71
N ASP A 110 25.54 -2.77 5.43
CA ASP A 110 25.43 -2.64 6.88
C ASP A 110 24.15 -1.87 7.25
N LEU A 111 23.87 -0.77 6.56
CA LEU A 111 22.63 0.00 6.75
C LEU A 111 21.39 -0.83 6.39
N ARG A 112 21.46 -1.55 5.27
CA ARG A 112 20.40 -2.46 4.82
C ARG A 112 20.13 -3.54 5.86
N LEU A 113 21.19 -4.13 6.44
CA LEU A 113 21.03 -5.14 7.49
C LEU A 113 20.33 -4.56 8.73
N LYS A 114 20.66 -3.34 9.15
CA LYS A 114 19.97 -2.69 10.28
C LYS A 114 18.47 -2.53 10.01
N VAL A 115 18.10 -2.04 8.82
CA VAL A 115 16.70 -1.89 8.41
C VAL A 115 15.97 -3.25 8.38
N VAL A 116 16.58 -4.28 7.78
CA VAL A 116 16.00 -5.64 7.76
C VAL A 116 15.79 -6.19 9.17
N ARG A 117 16.74 -5.96 10.08
CA ARG A 117 16.62 -6.39 11.47
C ARG A 117 15.48 -5.68 12.18
N LYS A 118 15.28 -4.38 11.93
CA LYS A 118 14.15 -3.63 12.47
C LYS A 118 12.82 -4.13 11.92
N MET A 119 12.73 -4.42 10.62
CA MET A 119 11.53 -5.02 10.01
C MET A 119 11.19 -6.37 10.66
N TYR A 120 12.19 -7.22 10.89
CA TYR A 120 12.01 -8.51 11.57
C TYR A 120 11.50 -8.32 13.00
N GLU A 121 12.11 -7.40 13.75
CA GLU A 121 11.72 -7.07 15.13
C GLU A 121 10.26 -6.63 15.20
N LEU A 122 9.86 -5.69 14.34
CA LEU A 122 8.49 -5.19 14.30
C LEU A 122 7.49 -6.28 13.89
N ARG A 123 7.85 -7.15 12.94
CA ARG A 123 6.99 -8.23 12.45
C ARG A 123 6.71 -9.30 13.49
N PHE A 124 7.73 -9.68 14.28
CA PHE A 124 7.63 -10.79 15.23
C PHE A 124 7.56 -10.35 16.69
N ARG A 125 7.71 -9.06 16.96
CA ARG A 125 7.77 -8.46 18.31
C ARG A 125 8.87 -9.07 19.19
N GLU A 126 9.95 -9.50 18.56
CA GLU A 126 11.12 -10.08 19.19
C GLU A 126 12.39 -9.73 18.40
N PRO A 127 13.54 -9.54 19.07
CA PRO A 127 14.78 -9.22 18.37
C PRO A 127 15.22 -10.39 17.47
N PRO A 128 15.66 -10.12 16.23
CA PRO A 128 16.22 -11.16 15.37
C PRO A 128 17.51 -11.73 15.98
N PRO A 129 17.78 -13.04 15.82
CA PRO A 129 19.01 -13.66 16.31
C PRO A 129 20.25 -12.85 15.93
N ALA A 130 21.18 -12.71 16.89
CA ALA A 130 22.44 -12.02 16.65
C ALA A 130 23.29 -12.79 15.62
N ARG A 131 24.11 -12.06 14.85
CA ARG A 131 25.07 -12.63 13.87
C ARG A 131 24.43 -13.49 12.77
N ARG A 132 23.28 -13.06 12.24
CA ARG A 132 22.64 -13.69 11.07
C ARG A 132 22.63 -12.73 9.89
N SER A 133 22.93 -13.26 8.70
CA SER A 133 22.78 -12.52 7.45
C SER A 133 21.29 -12.36 7.08
N VAL A 134 20.99 -11.45 6.15
CA VAL A 134 19.63 -11.25 5.62
C VAL A 134 19.03 -12.55 5.09
N GLU A 135 19.82 -13.35 4.37
CA GLU A 135 19.36 -14.64 3.83
C GLU A 135 18.98 -15.65 4.92
N GLN A 136 19.76 -15.70 6.01
CA GLN A 136 19.45 -16.58 7.14
C GLN A 136 18.18 -16.13 7.87
N LEU A 137 17.98 -14.81 8.03
CA LEU A 137 16.75 -14.26 8.62
C LEU A 137 15.52 -14.60 7.77
N ARG A 138 15.63 -14.51 6.44
CA ARG A 138 14.57 -14.90 5.49
C ARG A 138 14.20 -16.39 5.62
N GLY A 139 15.17 -17.27 5.85
CA GLY A 139 14.91 -18.70 6.09
C GLY A 139 14.09 -18.96 7.35
N ILE A 140 14.42 -18.24 8.44
CA ILE A 140 13.69 -18.31 9.72
C ILE A 140 12.27 -17.76 9.55
N GLU A 141 12.15 -16.61 8.92
CA GLU A 141 10.88 -15.97 8.60
C GLU A 141 9.97 -16.89 7.78
N GLY A 142 10.49 -17.53 6.72
CA GLY A 142 9.72 -18.47 5.91
C GLY A 142 9.20 -19.67 6.70
N SER A 143 9.98 -20.17 7.67
CA SER A 143 9.55 -21.23 8.58
C SER A 143 8.41 -20.77 9.50
N ARG A 144 8.56 -19.58 10.10
CA ARG A 144 7.53 -18.97 10.95
C ARG A 144 6.23 -18.73 10.20
N VAL A 145 6.32 -18.17 8.99
CA VAL A 145 5.14 -17.91 8.14
C VAL A 145 4.37 -19.20 7.84
N ARG A 146 5.07 -20.31 7.50
CA ARG A 146 4.41 -21.60 7.28
C ARG A 146 3.72 -22.11 8.55
N ALA A 147 4.37 -21.98 9.71
CA ALA A 147 3.79 -22.35 10.99
C ALA A 147 2.55 -21.52 11.33
N THR A 148 2.59 -20.20 11.10
CA THR A 148 1.45 -19.30 11.32
C THR A 148 0.26 -19.67 10.43
N TYR A 149 0.47 -19.98 9.15
CA TYR A 149 -0.60 -20.46 8.28
C TYR A 149 -1.23 -21.76 8.79
N ALA A 150 -0.40 -22.73 9.21
CA ALA A 150 -0.89 -23.99 9.75
C ALA A 150 -1.69 -23.78 11.06
N LEU A 151 -1.24 -22.86 11.92
CA LEU A 151 -1.94 -22.49 13.14
C LEU A 151 -3.32 -21.85 12.84
N LEU A 152 -3.36 -20.87 11.93
CA LEU A 152 -4.61 -20.21 11.53
C LEU A 152 -5.57 -21.20 10.86
N ALA A 153 -5.06 -22.07 9.99
CA ALA A 153 -5.85 -23.14 9.37
C ALA A 153 -6.53 -24.02 10.42
N LYS A 154 -5.77 -24.46 11.44
CA LYS A 154 -6.30 -25.25 12.56
C LYS A 154 -7.30 -24.45 13.39
N GLN A 155 -6.99 -23.20 13.72
CA GLN A 155 -7.82 -22.34 14.56
C GLN A 155 -9.19 -22.05 13.94
N TYR A 156 -9.23 -21.79 12.63
CA TYR A 156 -10.45 -21.47 11.89
C TYR A 156 -11.11 -22.68 11.22
N GLY A 157 -10.56 -23.89 11.39
CA GLY A 157 -11.12 -25.12 10.81
C GLY A 157 -11.04 -25.19 9.28
N VAL A 158 -10.05 -24.54 8.67
CA VAL A 158 -9.87 -24.47 7.21
C VAL A 158 -8.86 -25.52 6.76
N LYS A 159 -9.20 -26.30 5.73
CA LYS A 159 -8.24 -27.21 5.08
C LYS A 159 -7.16 -26.39 4.37
N TRP A 160 -5.90 -26.60 4.72
CA TRP A 160 -4.77 -25.85 4.17
C TRP A 160 -3.75 -26.76 3.51
N HIS A 161 -3.56 -26.60 2.21
CA HIS A 161 -2.60 -27.35 1.40
C HIS A 161 -1.35 -26.54 1.03
N GLY A 162 -1.16 -25.39 1.67
CA GLY A 162 -0.12 -24.43 1.34
C GLY A 162 -0.65 -23.25 0.52
N ARG A 163 0.23 -22.25 0.35
CA ARG A 163 -0.07 -21.06 -0.44
C ARG A 163 0.08 -21.42 -1.91
N ASN A 164 -1.04 -21.58 -2.61
CA ASN A 164 -1.08 -21.91 -4.03
C ASN A 164 -2.13 -21.03 -4.73
N TYR A 165 -1.72 -20.36 -5.80
CA TYR A 165 -2.63 -19.63 -6.67
C TYR A 165 -2.06 -19.68 -8.08
N ASP A 166 -2.92 -19.91 -9.08
CA ASP A 166 -2.54 -19.74 -10.46
C ASP A 166 -2.72 -18.27 -10.82
N PRO A 167 -1.64 -17.52 -11.14
CA PRO A 167 -1.80 -16.15 -11.55
C PRO A 167 -2.79 -16.03 -12.72
N LYS A 168 -2.75 -16.98 -13.68
CA LYS A 168 -3.53 -16.95 -14.93
C LYS A 168 -4.98 -17.38 -14.75
N ASP A 169 -5.33 -18.00 -13.64
CA ASP A 169 -6.66 -18.59 -13.42
C ASP A 169 -7.08 -18.47 -11.95
N TRP A 170 -7.85 -17.42 -11.67
CA TRP A 170 -8.27 -17.07 -10.31
C TRP A 170 -9.17 -18.13 -9.67
N GLU A 171 -10.11 -18.67 -10.44
CA GLU A 171 -11.13 -19.60 -9.96
C GLU A 171 -10.56 -20.99 -9.63
N LYS A 172 -9.33 -21.29 -10.07
CA LYS A 172 -8.60 -22.51 -9.66
C LYS A 172 -8.06 -22.46 -8.23
N GLY A 173 -7.92 -21.27 -7.65
CA GLY A 173 -7.49 -21.12 -6.26
C GLY A 173 -8.58 -21.62 -5.31
N ASP A 174 -8.20 -22.39 -4.28
CA ASP A 174 -9.15 -22.70 -3.20
C ASP A 174 -9.62 -21.40 -2.50
N VAL A 175 -10.77 -21.47 -1.84
CA VAL A 175 -11.43 -20.29 -1.24
C VAL A 175 -10.50 -19.54 -0.28
N VAL A 176 -9.68 -20.25 0.50
CA VAL A 176 -8.76 -19.61 1.44
C VAL A 176 -7.61 -18.89 0.73
N ASN A 177 -7.03 -19.47 -0.33
CA ASN A 177 -6.02 -18.80 -1.12
C ASN A 177 -6.57 -17.57 -1.83
N ARG A 178 -7.83 -17.62 -2.29
CA ARG A 178 -8.53 -16.46 -2.84
C ARG A 178 -8.72 -15.37 -1.80
N CYS A 179 -9.24 -15.72 -0.63
CA CYS A 179 -9.40 -14.78 0.48
C CYS A 179 -8.06 -14.12 0.87
N ILE A 180 -6.99 -14.90 1.00
CA ILE A 180 -5.65 -14.36 1.34
C ILE A 180 -5.17 -13.42 0.23
N SER A 181 -5.31 -13.79 -1.04
CA SER A 181 -4.91 -12.94 -2.17
C SER A 181 -5.65 -11.60 -2.16
N ALA A 182 -6.98 -11.60 -2.03
CA ALA A 182 -7.78 -10.38 -1.95
C ALA A 182 -7.39 -9.52 -0.74
N ALA A 183 -7.16 -10.14 0.42
CA ALA A 183 -6.76 -9.47 1.64
C ALA A 183 -5.38 -8.81 1.51
N THR A 184 -4.42 -9.53 0.94
CA THR A 184 -3.06 -9.02 0.71
C THR A 184 -3.03 -7.91 -0.33
N SER A 185 -3.87 -7.97 -1.36
CA SER A 185 -4.00 -6.88 -2.33
C SER A 185 -4.45 -5.58 -1.67
N CYS A 186 -5.49 -5.65 -0.84
CA CYS A 186 -5.97 -4.47 -0.10
C CYS A 186 -4.82 -3.87 0.74
N LEU A 187 -4.05 -4.73 1.42
CA LEU A 187 -2.92 -4.30 2.23
C LEU A 187 -1.79 -3.68 1.39
N TYR A 188 -1.50 -4.24 0.22
CA TYR A 188 -0.49 -3.69 -0.69
C TYR A 188 -0.91 -2.33 -1.23
N GLY A 189 -2.17 -2.16 -1.66
CA GLY A 189 -2.66 -0.88 -2.16
C GLY A 189 -2.54 0.24 -1.13
N ILE A 190 -2.91 -0.01 0.14
CA ILE A 190 -2.77 1.03 1.18
C ILE A 190 -1.32 1.26 1.60
N SER A 191 -0.47 0.22 1.56
CA SER A 191 0.97 0.36 1.85
C SER A 191 1.68 1.16 0.75
N GLU A 192 1.33 0.93 -0.52
CA GLU A 192 1.83 1.70 -1.65
C GLU A 192 1.40 3.17 -1.57
N ALA A 193 0.13 3.43 -1.22
CA ALA A 193 -0.36 4.78 -0.98
C ALA A 193 0.42 5.49 0.13
N ALA A 194 0.71 4.80 1.24
CA ALA A 194 1.48 5.36 2.34
C ALA A 194 2.95 5.62 1.96
N ILE A 195 3.59 4.70 1.22
CA ILE A 195 4.97 4.85 0.74
C ILE A 195 5.08 6.08 -0.18
N LEU A 196 4.15 6.22 -1.12
CA LEU A 196 4.12 7.36 -2.04
C LEU A 196 3.79 8.68 -1.32
N ALA A 197 2.86 8.67 -0.36
CA ALA A 197 2.52 9.83 0.47
C ALA A 197 3.68 10.26 1.39
N ALA A 198 4.52 9.32 1.83
CA ALA A 198 5.74 9.60 2.58
C ALA A 198 6.92 10.07 1.70
N GLY A 199 6.76 10.07 0.36
CA GLY A 199 7.78 10.51 -0.59
C GLY A 199 8.84 9.47 -0.94
N TYR A 200 8.61 8.19 -0.60
CA TYR A 200 9.52 7.07 -0.84
C TYR A 200 9.19 6.31 -2.14
N ALA A 201 10.13 5.48 -2.60
CA ALA A 201 9.97 4.63 -3.78
C ALA A 201 9.45 3.23 -3.41
N PRO A 202 8.33 2.77 -4.01
CA PRO A 202 7.84 1.39 -3.88
C PRO A 202 8.84 0.32 -4.33
N ALA A 203 9.74 0.65 -5.26
CA ALA A 203 10.65 -0.31 -5.88
C ALA A 203 11.92 -0.60 -5.07
N ILE A 204 12.32 0.28 -4.14
CA ILE A 204 13.57 0.16 -3.38
C ILE A 204 13.29 -0.59 -2.05
N GLY A 205 13.32 -1.92 -2.12
CA GLY A 205 13.14 -2.79 -0.95
C GLY A 205 14.46 -3.19 -0.27
N PHE A 206 14.32 -3.80 0.90
CA PHE A 206 15.39 -4.26 1.79
C PHE A 206 15.41 -5.79 1.91
N ILE A 207 14.24 -6.43 2.07
CA ILE A 207 14.10 -7.89 2.09
C ILE A 207 13.79 -8.39 0.68
N HIS A 208 12.76 -7.82 0.06
CA HIS A 208 12.42 -8.06 -1.34
C HIS A 208 13.25 -7.14 -2.25
N SER A 209 13.67 -7.64 -3.41
CA SER A 209 14.40 -6.86 -4.41
C SER A 209 14.07 -7.30 -5.83
N GLY A 210 14.33 -6.42 -6.81
CA GLY A 210 14.12 -6.70 -8.24
C GLY A 210 12.66 -6.72 -8.71
N LYS A 211 11.70 -6.38 -7.82
CA LYS A 211 10.28 -6.19 -8.17
C LYS A 211 9.88 -4.71 -8.08
N PRO A 212 8.96 -4.22 -8.92
CA PRO A 212 8.49 -2.83 -8.86
C PRO A 212 7.85 -2.42 -7.52
N LEU A 213 7.39 -3.39 -6.72
CA LEU A 213 6.70 -3.17 -5.44
C LEU A 213 7.48 -3.79 -4.26
N SER A 214 8.80 -3.91 -4.37
CA SER A 214 9.63 -4.57 -3.36
C SER A 214 9.43 -4.00 -1.95
N PHE A 215 9.43 -2.67 -1.81
CA PHE A 215 9.25 -2.03 -0.51
C PHE A 215 7.82 -2.12 0.01
N VAL A 216 6.83 -2.18 -0.90
CA VAL A 216 5.42 -2.43 -0.53
C VAL A 216 5.29 -3.78 0.15
N TYR A 217 5.97 -4.81 -0.37
CA TYR A 217 5.97 -6.13 0.25
C TYR A 217 6.65 -6.11 1.61
N ASP A 218 7.79 -5.43 1.74
CA ASP A 218 8.50 -5.32 3.02
C ASP A 218 7.61 -4.72 4.11
N ILE A 219 6.96 -3.58 3.84
CA ILE A 219 6.11 -2.88 4.82
C ILE A 219 4.84 -3.66 5.11
N ALA A 220 4.16 -4.19 4.09
CA ALA A 220 2.93 -4.95 4.28
C ALA A 220 3.17 -6.22 5.10
N ASP A 221 4.30 -6.89 4.92
CA ASP A 221 4.60 -8.14 5.59
C ASP A 221 4.77 -8.02 7.11
N ILE A 222 5.13 -6.84 7.61
CA ILE A 222 5.23 -6.52 9.04
C ILE A 222 3.86 -6.70 9.73
N ILE A 223 2.79 -6.24 9.08
CA ILE A 223 1.45 -6.15 9.68
C ILE A 223 0.47 -7.20 9.15
N LYS A 224 0.84 -7.93 8.09
CA LYS A 224 -0.02 -8.87 7.34
C LYS A 224 -0.69 -9.93 8.24
N PHE A 225 0.07 -10.53 9.14
CA PHE A 225 -0.42 -11.62 10.01
C PHE A 225 -1.12 -11.13 11.28
N GLU A 226 -0.95 -9.86 11.65
CA GLU A 226 -1.65 -9.26 12.79
C GLU A 226 -3.04 -8.71 12.40
N SER A 227 -3.29 -8.56 11.10
CA SER A 227 -4.47 -7.86 10.59
C SER A 227 -5.27 -8.71 9.59
N VAL A 228 -4.86 -8.70 8.33
CA VAL A 228 -5.71 -9.12 7.21
C VAL A 228 -5.76 -10.64 7.01
N VAL A 229 -4.69 -11.37 7.31
CA VAL A 229 -4.64 -12.83 7.09
C VAL A 229 -5.57 -13.60 8.03
N PRO A 230 -5.60 -13.36 9.36
CA PRO A 230 -6.56 -14.05 10.23
C PRO A 230 -8.02 -13.86 9.76
N LYS A 231 -8.35 -12.63 9.32
CA LYS A 231 -9.69 -12.34 8.78
C LYS A 231 -9.97 -13.09 7.47
N ALA A 232 -8.97 -13.26 6.59
CA ALA A 232 -9.13 -14.06 5.39
C ALA A 232 -9.46 -15.53 5.71
N PHE A 233 -8.84 -16.12 6.74
CA PHE A 233 -9.16 -17.48 7.21
C PHE A 233 -10.57 -17.55 7.80
N GLU A 234 -10.95 -16.58 8.63
CA GLU A 234 -12.30 -16.48 9.21
C GLU A 234 -13.38 -16.41 8.12
N ILE A 235 -13.16 -15.61 7.08
CA ILE A 235 -14.10 -15.48 5.96
C ILE A 235 -14.13 -16.77 5.14
N ALA A 236 -12.98 -17.36 4.84
CA ALA A 236 -12.90 -18.61 4.09
C ALA A 236 -13.64 -19.76 4.80
N ALA A 237 -13.57 -19.84 6.13
CA ALA A 237 -14.26 -20.85 6.93
C ALA A 237 -15.79 -20.81 6.79
N ARG A 238 -16.37 -19.67 6.41
CA ARG A 238 -17.82 -19.49 6.22
C ARG A 238 -18.31 -19.90 4.83
N HIS A 239 -17.40 -20.19 3.90
CA HIS A 239 -17.72 -20.54 2.51
C HIS A 239 -18.72 -19.58 1.82
N PRO A 240 -18.46 -18.25 1.85
CA PRO A 240 -19.35 -17.28 1.23
C PRO A 240 -19.40 -17.44 -0.29
N ALA A 241 -20.50 -16.96 -0.90
CA ALA A 241 -20.66 -16.96 -2.36
C ALA A 241 -19.70 -15.97 -3.05
N GLU A 242 -19.43 -14.81 -2.43
CA GLU A 242 -18.53 -13.77 -2.94
C GLU A 242 -17.38 -13.52 -1.94
N PRO A 243 -16.45 -14.49 -1.73
CA PRO A 243 -15.40 -14.40 -0.69
C PRO A 243 -14.57 -13.13 -0.83
N ASP A 244 -14.28 -12.74 -2.06
CA ASP A 244 -13.37 -11.66 -2.37
C ASP A 244 -13.95 -10.30 -1.95
N LYS A 245 -15.26 -10.11 -2.17
CA LYS A 245 -16.00 -8.91 -1.76
C LYS A 245 -16.10 -8.79 -0.25
N GLU A 246 -16.41 -9.89 0.43
CA GLU A 246 -16.46 -9.92 1.90
C GLU A 246 -15.09 -9.59 2.51
N VAL A 247 -14.02 -10.13 1.95
CA VAL A 247 -12.65 -9.84 2.38
C VAL A 247 -12.32 -8.36 2.24
N ARG A 248 -12.64 -7.73 1.10
CA ARG A 248 -12.36 -6.30 0.90
C ARG A 248 -13.12 -5.41 1.89
N LEU A 249 -14.39 -5.72 2.13
CA LEU A 249 -15.20 -5.01 3.13
C LEU A 249 -14.59 -5.16 4.52
N ALA A 250 -14.20 -6.38 4.89
CA ALA A 250 -13.56 -6.63 6.17
C ALA A 250 -12.18 -5.95 6.29
N CYS A 251 -11.37 -5.93 5.23
CA CYS A 251 -10.10 -5.20 5.20
C CYS A 251 -10.33 -3.69 5.41
N ARG A 252 -11.29 -3.08 4.71
CA ARG A 252 -11.66 -1.68 4.92
C ARG A 252 -12.03 -1.41 6.38
N ASP A 253 -12.84 -2.27 6.97
CA ASP A 253 -13.30 -2.11 8.35
C ASP A 253 -12.15 -2.30 9.36
N ILE A 254 -11.21 -3.23 9.08
CA ILE A 254 -9.96 -3.41 9.84
C ILE A 254 -9.09 -2.16 9.74
N PHE A 255 -8.86 -1.63 8.55
CA PHE A 255 -8.00 -0.46 8.35
C PHE A 255 -8.54 0.77 9.08
N ARG A 256 -9.87 0.96 9.05
CA ARG A 256 -10.54 2.02 9.79
C ARG A 256 -10.43 1.83 11.30
N SER A 257 -10.83 0.67 11.83
CA SER A 257 -10.87 0.41 13.28
C SER A 257 -9.47 0.39 13.92
N SER A 258 -8.46 -0.11 13.20
CA SER A 258 -7.07 -0.12 13.65
C SER A 258 -6.32 1.21 13.42
N LYS A 259 -6.96 2.17 12.73
CA LYS A 259 -6.35 3.43 12.27
C LYS A 259 -5.07 3.20 11.46
N LEU A 260 -5.08 2.20 10.57
CA LEU A 260 -3.88 1.74 9.88
C LEU A 260 -3.24 2.85 9.02
N THR A 261 -4.05 3.66 8.33
CA THR A 261 -3.57 4.77 7.50
C THR A 261 -2.73 5.77 8.29
N GLY A 262 -3.12 6.07 9.53
CA GLY A 262 -2.35 6.94 10.43
C GLY A 262 -1.12 6.28 11.06
N LYS A 263 -0.94 4.96 10.89
CA LYS A 263 0.21 4.21 11.45
C LYS A 263 1.25 3.84 10.39
N LEU A 264 0.88 3.76 9.11
CA LEU A 264 1.78 3.31 8.05
C LEU A 264 2.95 4.26 7.80
N ILE A 265 2.71 5.58 7.72
CA ILE A 265 3.81 6.55 7.54
C ILE A 265 4.76 6.50 8.75
N PRO A 266 4.30 6.60 10.01
CA PRO A 266 5.18 6.42 11.17
C PRO A 266 5.96 5.10 11.16
N LEU A 267 5.32 3.99 10.76
CA LEU A 267 5.97 2.69 10.64
C LEU A 267 7.11 2.71 9.60
N ILE A 268 6.88 3.31 8.44
CA ILE A 268 7.89 3.46 7.37
C ILE A 268 9.07 4.28 7.88
N GLU A 269 8.81 5.42 8.52
CA GLU A 269 9.87 6.26 9.09
C GLU A 269 10.64 5.52 10.20
N GLU A 270 9.96 4.78 11.08
CA GLU A 270 10.61 3.98 12.12
C GLU A 270 11.52 2.89 11.54
N VAL A 271 11.06 2.21 10.49
CA VAL A 271 11.83 1.18 9.79
C VAL A 271 13.10 1.75 9.17
N LEU A 272 13.00 2.90 8.50
CA LEU A 272 14.13 3.52 7.81
C LEU A 272 15.10 4.20 8.80
N ALA A 273 14.58 4.79 9.88
CA ALA A 273 15.37 5.43 10.92
C ALA A 273 16.35 4.46 11.62
N ALA A 274 16.06 3.15 11.59
CA ALA A 274 16.97 2.13 12.10
C ALA A 274 18.31 2.05 11.36
N GLY A 275 18.43 2.68 10.19
CA GLY A 275 19.72 2.90 9.54
C GLY A 275 20.67 3.79 10.35
N GLU A 276 20.15 4.59 11.29
CA GLU A 276 20.93 5.49 12.16
C GLU A 276 21.80 6.48 11.37
N ILE A 277 21.27 6.99 10.26
CA ILE A 277 21.88 8.05 9.46
C ILE A 277 20.90 9.20 9.30
N GLU A 278 21.43 10.40 9.14
CA GLU A 278 20.66 11.54 8.66
C GLU A 278 20.40 11.44 7.15
N PRO A 279 19.30 12.04 6.65
CA PRO A 279 19.08 12.20 5.22
C PRO A 279 20.29 12.83 4.53
N PRO A 280 20.69 12.34 3.33
CA PRO A 280 21.80 12.93 2.59
C PRO A 280 21.54 14.41 2.30
N GLN A 281 22.52 15.27 2.60
CA GLN A 281 22.47 16.68 2.25
C GLN A 281 22.71 16.86 0.73
N PRO A 282 22.09 17.86 0.09
CA PRO A 282 22.42 18.22 -1.29
C PRO A 282 23.92 18.54 -1.45
N ALA A 283 24.47 18.27 -2.63
CA ALA A 283 25.85 18.67 -2.93
C ALA A 283 26.00 20.20 -2.86
N PRO A 284 27.17 20.75 -2.44
CA PRO A 284 27.34 22.19 -2.24
C PRO A 284 27.11 23.05 -3.49
N ASP A 285 27.28 22.47 -4.67
CA ASP A 285 27.11 23.09 -5.99
C ASP A 285 25.70 22.89 -6.59
N MET A 286 24.82 22.15 -5.91
CA MET A 286 23.43 22.00 -6.35
C MET A 286 22.64 23.29 -6.12
N LEU A 287 21.94 23.73 -7.16
CA LEU A 287 21.03 24.86 -7.07
C LEU A 287 19.78 24.49 -6.25
N PRO A 288 19.29 25.39 -5.38
CA PRO A 288 18.02 25.19 -4.70
C PRO A 288 16.85 25.19 -5.70
N PRO A 289 15.67 24.69 -5.29
CA PRO A 289 14.47 24.79 -6.12
C PRO A 289 14.23 26.22 -6.59
N ALA A 290 14.08 26.42 -7.91
CA ALA A 290 13.85 27.73 -8.50
C ALA A 290 12.52 28.36 -8.08
N ILE A 291 11.53 27.51 -7.75
CA ILE A 291 10.22 27.89 -7.23
C ILE A 291 10.09 27.22 -5.86
N PRO A 292 9.91 27.98 -4.77
CA PRO A 292 9.65 27.41 -3.46
C PRO A 292 8.39 26.55 -3.46
N GLU A 293 8.42 25.42 -2.75
CA GLU A 293 7.22 24.62 -2.53
C GLU A 293 6.22 25.41 -1.68
N PRO A 294 4.92 25.39 -2.00
CA PRO A 294 3.90 26.05 -1.19
C PRO A 294 3.73 25.36 0.17
N GLU A 295 3.24 26.09 1.17
CA GLU A 295 2.81 25.48 2.43
C GLU A 295 1.67 24.49 2.17
N SER A 296 1.88 23.24 2.58
CA SER A 296 0.93 22.13 2.37
C SER A 296 0.28 21.72 3.69
N LEU A 297 -1.01 21.40 3.62
CA LEU A 297 -1.75 20.79 4.73
C LEU A 297 -1.56 19.26 4.79
N GLY A 298 -0.95 18.65 3.77
CA GLY A 298 -0.73 17.21 3.66
C GLY A 298 0.48 16.71 4.46
N ASP A 299 0.71 15.39 4.42
CA ASP A 299 1.93 14.80 4.99
C ASP A 299 3.19 15.33 4.28
N SER A 300 4.34 15.28 4.96
CA SER A 300 5.60 15.87 4.48
C SER A 300 6.10 15.37 3.12
N GLY A 301 5.58 14.23 2.64
CA GLY A 301 5.91 13.68 1.33
C GLY A 301 4.92 14.04 0.22
N HIS A 302 3.79 14.69 0.51
CA HIS A 302 2.86 15.14 -0.51
C HIS A 302 3.36 16.40 -1.22
N ARG A 303 3.33 16.39 -2.57
CA ARG A 303 3.42 17.61 -3.38
C ARG A 303 2.31 18.59 -3.00
N GLY A 304 2.69 19.80 -2.63
CA GLY A 304 1.79 20.95 -2.66
C GLY A 304 1.82 21.53 -4.07
N HIS A 305 0.67 21.80 -4.67
CA HIS A 305 0.63 22.54 -5.93
C HIS A 305 0.39 24.02 -5.63
N GLY A 306 1.35 24.86 -6.03
CA GLY A 306 1.22 26.31 -6.10
C GLY A 306 0.69 26.72 -7.47
#